data_AF-A0AAV9LGM3-F1
#
_entry.id   AF-A0AAV9LGM3-F1
#
_cell.length_a   1.000
_cell.length_b   1.000
_cell.length_c   1.000
_cell.angle_alpha   90.00
_cell.angle_beta   90.00
_cell.angle_gamma   90.00
#
_symmetry.space_group_name_H-M   'P 1'
#
loop_
_entity.id
_entity.type
_entity.pdbx_description
1 polymer ?
#
loop_
_entity_poly.entity_id
_entity_poly.type
_entity_poly.pdbx_seq_one_letter_code
_entity_poly.pdbx_strand_id
1 'polypeptide(L)'
;MVPSRKILPIRETDSLVVASDVVGRDLDVAEIKEKILNMREKDVVLCTIPISFLEQILESLIERKIEVERRDIIVKKLKDELGGQKYLLVLDDLWHVDSTSWHEFVDTLRGINTSRGNCILVTTRMKRVASTVATDLHMLGKLTEDHCWSIFKQKAFVDGRAPEELASMGNKIVKMCQGLPLAASVLGGLLHNKEKHEWQAILDGNPSLQCEDDNGENNIKRILKLTMFIYHLHNQKCFTYFAMFPKDFEFEKDQLIHSGWPKAFSAHVKRLL
;
A
#
# COMPACT_ATOMS: atom_id res chain seq x y z
N MET A 1 25.56 -2.92 32.76
CA MET A 1 25.62 -2.26 31.43
C MET A 1 24.29 -2.48 30.74
N VAL A 2 23.74 -1.48 30.06
CA VAL A 2 22.56 -1.67 29.18
C VAL A 2 23.08 -2.22 27.84
N PRO A 3 22.50 -3.28 27.26
CA PRO A 3 22.90 -3.71 25.92
C PRO A 3 22.52 -2.63 24.91
N SER A 4 23.50 -2.17 24.13
CA SER A 4 23.28 -1.20 23.05
C SER A 4 22.21 -1.74 22.10
N ARG A 5 21.17 -0.95 21.82
CA ARG A 5 20.20 -1.30 20.78
C ARG A 5 20.95 -1.39 19.44
N LYS A 6 21.08 -2.61 18.90
CA LYS A 6 21.46 -2.85 17.51
C LYS A 6 20.28 -2.37 16.66
N ILE A 7 20.18 -1.05 16.46
CA ILE A 7 19.26 -0.46 15.49
C ILE A 7 19.71 -1.02 14.15
N LEU A 8 18.95 -2.00 13.64
CA LEU A 8 19.07 -2.45 12.26
C LEU A 8 19.01 -1.19 11.36
N PRO A 9 19.81 -1.12 10.28
CA PRO A 9 19.80 0.03 9.40
C PRO A 9 18.35 0.40 9.09
N ILE A 10 18.01 1.69 9.24
CA ILE A 10 16.67 2.16 8.92
C ILE A 10 16.52 1.93 7.42
N ARG A 11 15.81 0.88 7.04
CA ARG A 11 15.36 0.69 5.67
C ARG A 11 14.57 1.94 5.33
N GLU A 12 15.14 2.78 4.48
CA GLU A 12 14.39 3.77 3.74
C GLU A 12 13.45 2.98 2.82
N THR A 13 12.31 2.54 3.38
CA THR A 13 11.17 2.16 2.59
C THR A 13 10.80 3.40 1.82
N ASP A 14 11.02 3.33 0.52
CA ASP A 14 10.90 4.43 -0.43
C ASP A 14 9.40 4.76 -0.59
N SER A 15 8.85 5.41 0.43
CA SER A 15 7.42 5.60 0.61
C SER A 15 6.90 6.49 -0.50
N LEU A 16 6.08 5.90 -1.37
CA LEU A 16 5.31 6.61 -2.40
C LEU A 16 4.36 7.68 -1.82
N VAL A 17 4.20 7.69 -0.49
CA VAL A 17 3.41 8.66 0.28
C VAL A 17 4.33 9.42 1.22
N VAL A 18 4.52 10.72 0.99
CA VAL A 18 5.14 11.64 1.96
C VAL A 18 4.19 11.77 3.15
N ALA A 19 4.70 11.82 4.39
CA ALA A 19 3.84 11.86 5.58
C ALA A 19 2.87 13.07 5.62
N SER A 20 3.19 14.17 4.93
CA SER A 20 2.33 15.35 4.72
C SER A 20 1.07 15.08 3.87
N ASP A 21 1.10 14.03 3.05
CA ASP A 21 0.05 13.68 2.09
C ASP A 21 -0.96 12.68 2.69
N VAL A 22 -0.70 12.20 3.92
CA VAL A 22 -1.60 11.33 4.67
C VAL A 22 -2.68 12.20 5.33
N VAL A 23 -3.91 12.10 4.85
CA VAL A 23 -5.06 12.86 5.36
C VAL A 23 -6.06 11.96 6.05
N GLY A 24 -6.48 12.33 7.27
CA GLY A 24 -7.66 11.75 7.92
C GLY A 24 -7.48 10.32 8.44
N ARG A 25 -6.27 9.97 8.88
CA ARG A 25 -5.89 8.64 9.39
C ARG A 25 -5.37 8.66 10.81
N ASP A 26 -5.48 9.80 11.49
CA ASP A 26 -4.91 10.04 12.81
C ASP A 26 -5.48 9.10 13.88
N LEU A 27 -6.77 8.76 13.78
CA LEU A 27 -7.43 7.76 14.65
C LEU A 27 -6.97 6.34 14.33
N ASP A 28 -6.96 5.91 13.06
CA ASP A 28 -6.40 4.60 12.65
C ASP A 28 -4.94 4.45 13.15
N VAL A 29 -4.14 5.49 13.00
CA VAL A 29 -2.74 5.54 13.44
C VAL A 29 -2.63 5.52 14.97
N ALA A 30 -3.52 6.17 15.71
CA ALA A 30 -3.55 6.14 17.17
C ALA A 30 -3.93 4.76 17.69
N GLU A 31 -5.01 4.17 17.18
CA GLU A 31 -5.50 2.84 17.56
C GLU A 31 -4.48 1.74 17.23
N ILE A 32 -3.88 1.75 16.03
CA ILE A 32 -2.84 0.79 15.65
C ILE A 32 -1.60 0.96 16.54
N LYS A 33 -1.20 2.21 16.88
CA LYS A 33 -0.09 2.46 17.83
C LYS A 33 -0.42 1.94 19.22
N GLU A 34 -1.63 2.18 19.74
CA GLU A 34 -2.04 1.68 21.04
C GLU A 34 -2.01 0.15 21.07
N LYS A 35 -2.58 -0.51 20.06
CA LYS A 35 -2.56 -1.97 19.93
C LYS A 35 -1.13 -2.53 19.95
N ILE A 36 -0.20 -1.93 19.20
CA ILE A 36 1.23 -2.31 19.16
C ILE A 36 1.95 -2.05 20.49
N LEU A 37 1.56 -1.02 21.24
CA LEU A 37 2.16 -0.68 22.54
C LEU A 37 1.62 -1.55 23.69
N ASN A 38 0.34 -1.90 23.66
CA ASN A 38 -0.36 -2.64 24.71
C ASN A 38 -0.34 -4.17 24.51
N MET A 39 0.33 -4.69 23.47
CA MET A 39 0.48 -6.13 23.24
C MET A 39 1.04 -6.88 24.45
N ARG A 40 0.37 -7.96 24.82
CA ARG A 40 0.90 -9.00 25.71
C ARG A 40 1.56 -10.09 24.87
N GLU A 41 2.03 -11.16 25.51
CA GLU A 41 2.93 -12.19 24.92
C GLU A 41 2.37 -13.01 23.74
N LYS A 42 1.20 -12.67 23.18
CA LYS A 42 0.46 -13.53 22.25
C LYS A 42 -0.15 -12.83 21.04
N ASP A 43 -0.12 -11.50 21.01
CA ASP A 43 -1.02 -10.72 20.15
C ASP A 43 -0.41 -10.42 18.76
N VAL A 44 -1.24 -10.49 17.72
CA VAL A 44 -0.89 -10.23 16.32
C VAL A 44 -1.96 -9.33 15.70
N VAL A 45 -1.55 -8.13 15.27
CA VAL A 45 -2.43 -7.07 14.71
C VAL A 45 -2.31 -7.07 13.21
N LEU A 46 -3.44 -7.21 12.52
CA LEU A 46 -3.36 -8.00 11.32
C LEU A 46 -4.09 -7.50 10.08
N CYS A 47 -3.36 -7.61 8.98
CA CYS A 47 -3.73 -8.02 7.64
C CYS A 47 -2.67 -9.03 6.98
N THR A 48 -1.93 -8.96 5.84
CA THR A 48 -1.41 -10.22 5.15
C THR A 48 -0.02 -10.21 4.21
N ILE A 49 0.53 -11.09 3.22
CA ILE A 49 1.60 -12.26 3.00
C ILE A 49 3.11 -11.79 2.65
N PRO A 50 4.08 -12.44 1.84
CA PRO A 50 4.26 -13.71 0.96
C PRO A 50 4.78 -15.11 1.50
N ILE A 51 4.42 -16.28 0.88
CA ILE A 51 4.92 -17.64 1.30
C ILE A 51 6.35 -17.91 0.79
N SER A 52 7.33 -17.36 1.49
CA SER A 52 8.50 -18.10 1.97
C SER A 52 9.13 -17.41 3.19
N PHE A 53 8.27 -16.79 4.03
CA PHE A 53 8.63 -15.74 4.99
C PHE A 53 9.97 -15.85 5.71
N LEU A 54 10.36 -17.02 6.22
CA LEU A 54 11.60 -17.16 6.98
C LEU A 54 12.84 -16.81 6.13
N GLU A 55 12.80 -17.08 4.82
CA GLU A 55 13.82 -16.64 3.85
C GLU A 55 13.76 -15.12 3.67
N GLN A 56 12.60 -14.59 3.29
CA GLN A 56 12.41 -13.16 2.98
C GLN A 56 12.70 -12.24 4.18
N ILE A 57 12.37 -12.69 5.40
CA ILE A 57 12.73 -12.00 6.65
C ILE A 57 14.24 -12.04 6.83
N LEU A 58 14.89 -13.19 6.62
CA LEU A 58 16.34 -13.31 6.75
C LEU A 58 17.05 -12.43 5.71
N GLU A 59 16.65 -12.48 4.44
CA GLU A 59 17.16 -11.62 3.36
C GLU A 59 17.00 -10.14 3.70
N SER A 60 15.86 -9.73 4.24
CA SER A 60 15.60 -8.34 4.68
C SER A 60 16.33 -7.96 5.97
N LEU A 61 16.90 -8.90 6.73
CA LEU A 61 17.73 -8.64 7.92
C LEU A 61 19.23 -8.58 7.57
N ILE A 62 19.66 -9.29 6.52
CA ILE A 62 21.08 -9.40 6.10
C ILE A 62 21.41 -8.60 4.83
N GLU A 63 20.42 -7.91 4.26
CA GLU A 63 20.52 -7.05 3.06
C GLU A 63 21.11 -7.73 1.82
N ARG A 64 20.94 -9.06 1.71
CA ARG A 64 21.33 -9.84 0.53
C ARG A 64 20.40 -11.02 0.30
N LYS A 65 20.30 -11.42 -0.96
CA LYS A 65 19.64 -12.66 -1.36
C LYS A 65 20.39 -13.89 -0.79
N ILE A 66 19.67 -14.95 -0.45
CA ILE A 66 20.23 -16.24 -0.06
C ILE A 66 20.03 -17.29 -1.16
N GLU A 67 20.91 -18.29 -1.20
CA GLU A 67 20.61 -19.54 -1.91
C GLU A 67 19.56 -20.34 -1.10
N VAL A 68 18.92 -21.32 -1.75
CA VAL A 68 17.86 -22.13 -1.12
C VAL A 68 18.45 -23.03 -0.03
N GLU A 69 18.47 -22.51 1.19
CA GLU A 69 18.95 -23.22 2.38
C GLU A 69 17.85 -24.09 2.99
N ARG A 70 18.26 -25.12 3.74
CA ARG A 70 17.30 -25.90 4.53
C ARG A 70 16.67 -25.02 5.61
N ARG A 71 15.38 -25.23 5.87
CA ARG A 71 14.61 -24.48 6.88
C ARG A 71 15.26 -24.45 8.27
N ASP A 72 15.96 -25.50 8.70
CA ASP A 72 16.67 -25.51 9.98
C ASP A 72 17.83 -24.51 10.05
N ILE A 73 18.51 -24.28 8.91
CA ILE A 73 19.60 -23.28 8.79
C ILE A 73 19.03 -21.87 8.84
N ILE A 74 17.93 -21.62 8.12
CA ILE A 74 17.23 -20.34 8.10
C ILE A 74 16.69 -20.00 9.50
N VAL A 75 16.02 -20.95 10.15
CA VAL A 75 15.52 -20.83 11.54
C VAL A 75 16.66 -20.55 12.52
N LYS A 76 17.81 -21.21 12.36
CA LYS A 76 18.99 -20.91 13.18
C LYS A 76 19.49 -19.49 12.96
N LYS A 77 19.69 -19.04 11.72
CA LYS A 77 20.16 -17.67 11.43
C LYS A 77 19.20 -16.59 11.94
N LEU A 78 17.89 -16.81 11.79
CA LEU A 78 16.87 -15.93 12.38
C LEU A 78 16.95 -15.90 13.91
N LYS A 79 17.35 -16.99 14.57
CA LYS A 79 17.60 -17.03 16.02
C LYS A 79 18.89 -16.33 16.41
N ASP A 80 19.93 -16.43 15.59
CA ASP A 80 21.21 -15.74 15.82
C ASP A 80 21.07 -14.21 15.65
N GLU A 81 20.19 -13.72 14.76
CA GLU A 81 19.92 -12.28 14.59
C GLU A 81 18.79 -11.73 15.50
N LEU A 82 17.64 -12.41 15.62
CA LEU A 82 16.48 -11.89 16.38
C LEU A 82 16.50 -12.28 17.87
N GLY A 83 17.27 -13.31 18.26
CA GLY A 83 17.22 -13.91 19.59
C GLY A 83 17.46 -12.90 20.73
N GLY A 84 16.50 -12.79 21.65
CA GLY A 84 16.57 -11.89 22.81
C GLY A 84 16.33 -10.42 22.49
N GLN A 85 16.20 -10.03 21.22
CA GLN A 85 15.82 -8.67 20.81
C GLN A 85 14.29 -8.50 20.82
N LYS A 86 13.79 -7.26 20.77
CA LYS A 86 12.36 -6.96 20.52
C LYS A 86 12.20 -6.54 19.07
N TYR A 87 11.35 -7.22 18.29
CA TYR A 87 11.11 -6.89 16.88
C TYR A 87 9.66 -6.51 16.57
N LEU A 88 9.51 -5.70 15.52
CA LEU A 88 8.25 -5.49 14.80
C LEU A 88 8.46 -6.04 13.38
N LEU A 89 7.75 -7.10 13.04
CA LEU A 89 7.73 -7.67 11.70
C LEU A 89 6.54 -7.07 10.94
N VAL A 90 6.77 -6.53 9.74
CA VAL A 90 5.71 -5.99 8.86
C VAL A 90 5.65 -6.82 7.58
N LEU A 91 4.47 -7.32 7.24
CA LEU A 91 4.24 -8.19 6.07
C LEU A 91 3.09 -7.57 5.24
N ASP A 92 3.22 -7.51 3.91
CA ASP A 92 2.31 -6.72 3.06
C ASP A 92 1.62 -7.55 1.97
N ASP A 93 0.30 -7.36 1.82
CA ASP A 93 -0.59 -7.86 0.75
C ASP A 93 -0.69 -9.41 0.62
N LEU A 94 -1.35 -10.14 1.55
CA LEU A 94 -1.58 -11.63 1.41
C LEU A 94 -2.79 -11.79 0.51
N TRP A 95 -2.68 -12.71 -0.43
CA TRP A 95 -3.82 -13.17 -1.21
C TRP A 95 -4.29 -14.56 -0.74
N HIS A 96 -3.40 -15.50 -0.36
CA HIS A 96 -3.75 -16.92 -0.12
C HIS A 96 -2.86 -17.63 0.94
N VAL A 97 -3.30 -17.77 2.20
CA VAL A 97 -2.57 -18.61 3.19
C VAL A 97 -3.41 -19.76 3.71
N ASP A 98 -2.71 -20.86 4.01
CA ASP A 98 -3.24 -21.95 4.79
C ASP A 98 -3.11 -21.69 6.30
N SER A 99 -4.07 -22.19 7.07
CA SER A 99 -4.08 -22.06 8.53
C SER A 99 -2.91 -22.81 9.18
N THR A 100 -2.59 -24.02 8.69
CA THR A 100 -1.51 -24.85 9.24
C THR A 100 -0.16 -24.16 9.05
N SER A 101 0.13 -23.71 7.82
CA SER A 101 1.38 -22.99 7.51
C SER A 101 1.53 -21.69 8.30
N TRP A 102 0.43 -20.98 8.60
CA TRP A 102 0.48 -19.78 9.43
C TRP A 102 0.81 -20.09 10.90
N HIS A 103 0.10 -21.05 11.52
CA HIS A 103 0.37 -21.44 12.90
C HIS A 103 1.80 -21.95 13.03
N GLU A 104 2.26 -22.79 12.09
CA GLU A 104 3.63 -23.30 12.07
C GLU A 104 4.68 -22.19 11.93
N PHE A 105 4.42 -21.16 11.11
CA PHE A 105 5.28 -19.99 10.97
C PHE A 105 5.34 -19.16 12.27
N VAL A 106 4.20 -18.87 12.89
CA VAL A 106 4.12 -18.10 14.14
C VAL A 106 4.78 -18.85 15.30
N ASP A 107 4.57 -20.17 15.40
CA ASP A 107 5.20 -21.00 16.44
C ASP A 107 6.71 -21.19 16.18
N THR A 108 7.14 -21.21 14.91
CA THR A 108 8.57 -21.14 14.55
C THR A 108 9.18 -19.82 15.07
N LEU A 109 8.53 -18.67 14.86
CA LEU A 109 9.00 -17.37 15.37
C LEU A 109 9.01 -17.31 16.91
N ARG A 110 8.00 -17.89 17.59
CA ARG A 110 7.97 -18.02 19.07
C ARG A 110 9.12 -18.89 19.61
N GLY A 111 9.47 -19.99 18.92
CA GLY A 111 10.60 -20.85 19.29
C GLY A 111 11.99 -20.26 18.97
N ILE A 112 12.04 -19.35 17.99
CA ILE A 112 13.21 -18.53 17.65
C ILE A 112 13.48 -17.53 18.78
N ASN A 113 12.47 -16.78 19.25
CA ASN A 113 12.66 -15.70 20.21
C ASN A 113 11.56 -15.63 21.28
N THR A 114 11.94 -15.89 22.54
CA THR A 114 11.07 -15.86 23.72
C THR A 114 10.97 -14.49 24.42
N SER A 115 11.50 -13.42 23.82
CA SER A 115 11.41 -12.06 24.37
C SER A 115 9.97 -11.51 24.35
N ARG A 116 9.68 -10.57 25.25
CA ARG A 116 8.34 -9.99 25.40
C ARG A 116 8.08 -8.83 24.44
N GLY A 117 6.87 -8.79 23.88
CA GLY A 117 6.38 -7.69 23.05
C GLY A 117 6.85 -7.71 21.60
N ASN A 118 7.33 -8.84 21.09
CA ASN A 118 7.49 -9.02 19.64
C ASN A 118 6.11 -8.87 18.98
N CYS A 119 6.04 -8.09 17.90
CA CYS A 119 4.81 -7.81 17.18
C CYS A 119 4.93 -8.30 15.73
N ILE A 120 3.87 -8.88 15.20
CA ILE A 120 3.69 -9.04 13.76
C ILE A 120 2.54 -8.11 13.35
N LEU A 121 2.87 -7.11 12.52
CA LEU A 121 1.94 -6.25 11.81
C LEU A 121 1.87 -6.71 10.34
N VAL A 122 0.70 -6.58 9.72
CA VAL A 122 0.41 -7.26 8.47
C VAL A 122 -0.61 -6.39 7.65
N THR A 123 -0.63 -6.34 6.30
CA THR A 123 -1.53 -5.45 5.46
C THR A 123 -2.28 -6.15 4.28
N THR A 124 -3.54 -5.81 3.92
CA THR A 124 -4.42 -6.66 3.05
C THR A 124 -5.59 -5.98 2.37
N ARG A 125 -6.18 -6.73 1.43
CA ARG A 125 -7.46 -6.50 0.76
C ARG A 125 -8.47 -7.67 0.95
N MET A 126 -8.11 -8.77 1.64
CA MET A 126 -8.88 -10.04 1.65
C MET A 126 -9.43 -10.49 3.03
N LYS A 127 -10.75 -10.34 3.23
CA LYS A 127 -11.46 -10.76 4.47
C LYS A 127 -11.23 -12.22 4.89
N ARG A 128 -11.33 -13.18 3.93
CA ARG A 128 -11.14 -14.63 4.17
C ARG A 128 -9.80 -14.96 4.83
N VAL A 129 -8.84 -14.06 4.63
CA VAL A 129 -7.47 -14.24 5.04
C VAL A 129 -7.26 -13.56 6.38
N ALA A 130 -7.77 -12.34 6.57
CA ALA A 130 -7.82 -11.69 7.88
C ALA A 130 -8.42 -12.61 8.97
N SER A 131 -9.49 -13.36 8.65
CA SER A 131 -10.10 -14.34 9.56
C SER A 131 -9.25 -15.57 9.89
N THR A 132 -8.27 -15.93 9.06
CA THR A 132 -7.38 -17.09 9.31
C THR A 132 -6.27 -16.75 10.30
N VAL A 133 -5.85 -15.48 10.33
CA VAL A 133 -4.56 -15.10 10.91
C VAL A 133 -4.64 -14.04 12.02
N ALA A 134 -5.70 -13.21 12.08
CA ALA A 134 -5.82 -12.11 13.04
C ALA A 134 -5.98 -12.59 14.49
N THR A 135 -5.25 -11.98 15.42
CA THR A 135 -5.58 -12.02 16.86
C THR A 135 -6.30 -10.75 17.29
N ASP A 136 -5.88 -9.59 16.75
CA ASP A 136 -6.61 -8.33 16.74
C ASP A 136 -6.72 -7.83 15.28
N LEU A 137 -7.92 -7.39 14.90
CA LEU A 137 -8.24 -6.95 13.55
C LEU A 137 -8.48 -5.44 13.53
N HIS A 138 -7.76 -4.72 12.67
CA HIS A 138 -8.02 -3.31 12.40
C HIS A 138 -8.64 -3.14 11.01
N MET A 139 -9.92 -2.75 10.96
CA MET A 139 -10.64 -2.54 9.71
C MET A 139 -10.59 -1.06 9.31
N LEU A 140 -9.67 -0.69 8.41
CA LEU A 140 -9.55 0.68 7.91
C LEU A 140 -10.88 1.18 7.31
N GLY A 141 -11.40 2.27 7.88
CA GLY A 141 -12.63 2.90 7.42
C GLY A 141 -12.49 3.62 6.07
N LYS A 142 -13.62 4.00 5.46
CA LYS A 142 -13.67 5.00 4.38
C LYS A 142 -13.30 6.38 4.94
N LEU A 143 -12.65 7.23 4.14
CA LEU A 143 -12.47 8.64 4.46
C LEU A 143 -13.79 9.42 4.29
N THR A 144 -13.88 10.57 4.94
CA THR A 144 -14.92 11.58 4.71
C THR A 144 -14.76 12.25 3.35
N GLU A 145 -15.82 12.91 2.86
CA GLU A 145 -15.74 13.70 1.63
C GLU A 145 -14.68 14.82 1.76
N ASP A 146 -14.57 15.49 2.90
CA ASP A 146 -13.58 16.56 3.15
C ASP A 146 -12.12 16.08 3.10
N HIS A 147 -11.85 14.87 3.63
CA HIS A 147 -10.52 14.26 3.54
C HIS A 147 -10.21 13.84 2.10
N CYS A 148 -11.18 13.27 1.37
CA CYS A 148 -11.01 12.99 -0.06
C CYS A 148 -10.86 14.27 -0.90
N TRP A 149 -11.57 15.36 -0.59
CA TRP A 149 -11.42 16.67 -1.24
C TRP A 149 -10.06 17.28 -0.97
N SER A 150 -9.50 17.09 0.23
CA SER A 150 -8.14 17.55 0.57
C SER A 150 -7.07 16.81 -0.24
N ILE A 151 -7.14 15.47 -0.32
CA ILE A 151 -6.26 14.65 -1.19
C ILE A 151 -6.42 15.04 -2.67
N PHE A 152 -7.65 15.20 -3.14
CA PHE A 152 -7.94 15.59 -4.52
C PHE A 152 -7.32 16.95 -4.87
N LYS A 153 -7.51 17.98 -4.02
CA LYS A 153 -6.92 19.32 -4.22
C LYS A 153 -5.39 19.28 -4.29
N GLN A 154 -4.74 18.51 -3.41
CA GLN A 154 -3.27 18.36 -3.38
C GLN A 154 -2.69 17.79 -4.68
N LYS A 155 -3.48 17.04 -5.47
CA LYS A 155 -3.04 16.51 -6.77
C LYS A 155 -3.55 17.34 -7.95
N ALA A 156 -4.74 17.93 -7.87
CA ALA A 156 -5.32 18.75 -8.93
C ALA A 156 -4.70 20.16 -9.08
N PHE A 157 -4.21 20.77 -8.00
CA PHE A 157 -3.74 22.16 -7.99
C PHE A 157 -2.34 22.28 -7.39
N VAL A 158 -1.40 22.89 -8.13
CA VAL A 158 0.01 23.09 -7.71
C VAL A 158 0.12 23.76 -6.34
N ASP A 159 -0.69 24.81 -6.12
CA ASP A 159 -0.75 25.58 -4.87
C ASP A 159 -1.71 24.99 -3.81
N GLY A 160 -2.36 23.85 -4.09
CA GLY A 160 -3.48 23.30 -3.30
C GLY A 160 -4.76 24.16 -3.29
N ARG A 161 -4.71 25.36 -3.89
CA ARG A 161 -5.80 26.33 -3.96
C ARG A 161 -6.64 26.09 -5.23
N ALA A 162 -7.86 25.59 -5.04
CA ALA A 162 -8.85 25.45 -6.10
C ALA A 162 -9.47 26.82 -6.45
N PRO A 163 -9.55 27.21 -7.74
CA PRO A 163 -10.43 28.29 -8.17
C PRO A 163 -11.89 27.97 -7.83
N GLU A 164 -12.67 28.98 -7.43
CA GLU A 164 -14.03 28.80 -6.90
C GLU A 164 -14.97 28.07 -7.88
N GLU A 165 -14.86 28.38 -9.18
CA GLU A 165 -15.61 27.68 -10.24
C GLU A 165 -15.32 26.16 -10.25
N LEU A 166 -14.04 25.77 -10.17
CA LEU A 166 -13.62 24.37 -10.19
C LEU A 166 -13.86 23.67 -8.85
N ALA A 167 -13.92 24.40 -7.73
CA ALA A 167 -14.27 23.83 -6.44
C ALA A 167 -15.68 23.22 -6.43
N SER A 168 -16.64 23.88 -7.10
CA SER A 168 -18.01 23.37 -7.26
C SER A 168 -18.07 22.04 -8.03
N MET A 169 -17.18 21.85 -8.99
CA MET A 169 -17.08 20.65 -9.83
C MET A 169 -16.30 19.54 -9.10
N GLY A 170 -15.17 19.89 -8.50
CA GLY A 170 -14.34 18.97 -7.71
C GLY A 170 -15.09 18.30 -6.57
N ASN A 171 -15.95 19.04 -5.85
CA ASN A 171 -16.82 18.46 -4.82
C ASN A 171 -17.81 17.41 -5.38
N LYS A 172 -18.31 17.56 -6.62
CA LYS A 172 -19.13 16.53 -7.28
C LYS A 172 -18.29 15.31 -7.67
N ILE A 173 -17.08 15.52 -8.17
CA ILE A 173 -16.14 14.44 -8.55
C ILE A 173 -15.68 13.64 -7.31
N VAL A 174 -15.45 14.31 -6.18
CA VAL A 174 -15.08 13.66 -4.90
C VAL A 174 -16.17 12.68 -4.41
N LYS A 175 -17.45 12.96 -4.67
CA LYS A 175 -18.54 12.02 -4.33
C LYS A 175 -18.43 10.71 -5.11
N MET A 176 -17.89 10.74 -6.33
CA MET A 176 -17.60 9.54 -7.13
C MET A 176 -16.49 8.68 -6.49
N CYS A 177 -15.60 9.26 -5.68
CA CYS A 177 -14.56 8.55 -4.95
C CYS A 177 -15.09 7.72 -3.77
N GLN A 178 -16.30 8.01 -3.27
CA GLN A 178 -16.97 7.29 -2.18
C GLN A 178 -16.09 7.03 -0.93
N GLY A 179 -15.25 7.98 -0.54
CA GLY A 179 -14.35 7.85 0.62
C GLY A 179 -13.08 7.03 0.39
N LEU A 180 -12.71 6.73 -0.86
CA LEU A 180 -11.52 5.93 -1.21
C LEU A 180 -10.33 6.86 -1.53
N PRO A 181 -9.21 6.81 -0.77
CA PRO A 181 -8.08 7.74 -0.92
C PRO A 181 -7.46 7.70 -2.33
N LEU A 182 -7.24 6.49 -2.85
CA LEU A 182 -6.65 6.27 -4.17
C LEU A 182 -7.50 6.87 -5.29
N ALA A 183 -8.83 6.76 -5.20
CA ALA A 183 -9.75 7.34 -6.17
C ALA A 183 -9.63 8.88 -6.22
N ALA A 184 -9.56 9.52 -5.05
CA ALA A 184 -9.37 10.97 -4.95
C ALA A 184 -8.01 11.42 -5.49
N SER A 185 -6.93 10.69 -5.16
CA SER A 185 -5.58 11.00 -5.67
C SER A 185 -5.47 10.82 -7.19
N VAL A 186 -6.09 9.76 -7.74
CA VAL A 186 -6.07 9.47 -9.18
C VAL A 186 -6.88 10.50 -9.97
N LEU A 187 -8.12 10.79 -9.55
CA LEU A 187 -8.95 11.79 -10.23
C LEU A 187 -8.39 13.22 -10.08
N GLY A 188 -7.77 13.54 -8.94
CA GLY A 188 -7.06 14.82 -8.77
C GLY A 188 -5.86 14.94 -9.70
N GLY A 189 -5.01 13.92 -9.77
CA GLY A 189 -3.85 13.91 -10.67
C GLY A 189 -4.21 13.89 -12.16
N LEU A 190 -5.31 13.22 -12.52
CA LEU A 190 -5.86 13.20 -13.89
C LEU A 190 -6.36 14.58 -14.34
N LEU A 191 -6.89 15.38 -13.40
CA LEU A 191 -7.43 16.72 -13.63
C LEU A 191 -6.41 17.85 -13.38
N HIS A 192 -5.15 17.50 -13.09
CA HIS A 192 -4.06 18.44 -12.93
C HIS A 192 -3.82 19.25 -14.21
N ASN A 193 -3.87 20.58 -14.10
CA ASN A 193 -3.79 21.53 -15.22
C ASN A 193 -4.83 21.28 -16.34
N LYS A 194 -5.98 20.68 -16.05
CA LYS A 194 -7.06 20.43 -17.02
C LYS A 194 -8.11 21.52 -17.03
N GLU A 195 -8.65 21.80 -18.22
CA GLU A 195 -9.66 22.84 -18.43
C GLU A 195 -11.05 22.42 -17.93
N LYS A 196 -11.88 23.42 -17.59
CA LYS A 196 -13.27 23.26 -17.11
C LYS A 196 -14.11 22.29 -17.95
N HIS A 197 -13.88 22.23 -19.28
CA HIS A 197 -14.60 21.32 -20.17
C HIS A 197 -14.24 19.83 -19.95
N GLU A 198 -13.00 19.54 -19.56
CA GLU A 198 -12.53 18.18 -19.23
C GLU A 198 -13.06 17.70 -17.87
N TRP A 199 -13.15 18.63 -16.90
CA TRP A 199 -13.82 18.37 -15.61
C TRP A 199 -15.31 18.07 -15.82
N GLN A 200 -15.96 18.78 -16.76
CA GLN A 200 -17.36 18.54 -17.11
C GLN A 200 -17.54 17.18 -17.80
N ALA A 201 -16.64 16.78 -18.70
CA ALA A 201 -16.68 15.48 -19.36
C ALA A 201 -16.57 14.28 -18.39
N ILE A 202 -15.90 14.42 -17.25
CA ILE A 202 -15.90 13.40 -16.17
C ILE A 202 -17.24 13.37 -15.41
N LEU A 203 -17.90 14.52 -15.27
CA LEU A 203 -19.19 14.64 -14.56
C LEU A 203 -20.39 14.21 -15.40
N ASP A 204 -20.43 14.56 -16.69
CA ASP A 204 -21.47 14.14 -17.63
C ASP A 204 -21.41 12.62 -17.86
N GLY A 205 -20.18 12.08 -17.83
CA GLY A 205 -19.88 10.67 -17.96
C GLY A 205 -19.88 10.18 -19.40
N ASN A 206 -18.87 9.39 -19.77
CA ASN A 206 -18.96 8.58 -20.98
C ASN A 206 -20.10 7.56 -20.83
N PRO A 207 -20.94 7.29 -21.86
CA PRO A 207 -22.07 6.36 -21.76
C PRO A 207 -21.69 4.96 -21.25
N SER A 208 -20.46 4.52 -21.49
CA SER A 208 -19.85 3.28 -20.96
C SER A 208 -19.74 3.21 -19.42
N LEU A 209 -20.13 4.27 -18.70
CA LEU A 209 -20.16 4.34 -17.24
C LEU A 209 -21.57 4.10 -16.66
N GLN A 210 -22.61 3.99 -17.50
CA GLN A 210 -24.00 3.75 -17.09
C GLN A 210 -24.38 2.26 -17.01
N CYS A 211 -23.41 1.34 -17.17
CA CYS A 211 -23.64 -0.07 -16.86
C CYS A 211 -23.76 -0.25 -15.34
N GLU A 212 -25.00 -0.28 -14.83
CA GLU A 212 -25.32 -0.91 -13.55
C GLU A 212 -25.23 -2.44 -13.71
N ASP A 213 -24.01 -2.93 -13.91
CA ASP A 213 -23.71 -4.36 -13.83
C ASP A 213 -23.87 -4.78 -12.37
N ASP A 214 -24.95 -5.51 -12.08
CA ASP A 214 -25.44 -5.98 -10.76
C ASP A 214 -24.49 -6.99 -10.05
N ASN A 215 -23.22 -6.96 -10.43
CA ASN A 215 -22.16 -7.90 -10.08
C ASN A 215 -21.02 -7.23 -9.27
N GLY A 216 -21.24 -6.00 -8.81
CA GLY A 216 -20.39 -5.33 -7.81
C GLY A 216 -19.01 -4.90 -8.30
N GLU A 217 -18.90 -4.29 -9.49
CA GLU A 217 -17.65 -3.64 -9.88
C GLU A 217 -17.27 -2.51 -8.90
N ASN A 218 -16.28 -2.78 -8.05
CA ASN A 218 -15.68 -1.82 -7.13
C ASN A 218 -15.37 -0.49 -7.87
N ASN A 219 -15.84 0.64 -7.35
CA ASN A 219 -15.66 1.96 -7.97
C ASN A 219 -14.20 2.32 -8.29
N ILE A 220 -13.21 1.74 -7.59
CA ILE A 220 -11.79 1.84 -7.99
C ILE A 220 -11.56 1.26 -9.39
N LYS A 221 -12.15 0.11 -9.75
CA LYS A 221 -12.08 -0.42 -11.14
C LYS A 221 -12.70 0.55 -12.14
N ARG A 222 -13.86 1.15 -11.83
CA ARG A 222 -14.52 2.11 -12.74
C ARG A 222 -13.66 3.37 -12.95
N ILE A 223 -13.06 3.89 -11.88
CA ILE A 223 -12.17 5.05 -11.91
C ILE A 223 -10.84 4.71 -12.61
N LEU A 224 -10.28 3.51 -12.41
CA LEU A 224 -9.11 3.03 -13.14
C LEU A 224 -9.41 2.83 -14.63
N LYS A 225 -10.57 2.26 -15.01
CA LYS A 225 -11.03 2.18 -16.41
C LYS A 225 -11.13 3.57 -17.05
N LEU A 226 -11.78 4.52 -16.37
CA LEU A 226 -11.92 5.93 -16.82
C LEU A 226 -10.55 6.61 -16.97
N THR A 227 -9.65 6.41 -16.01
CA THR A 227 -8.29 6.93 -16.04
C THR A 227 -7.51 6.32 -17.20
N MET A 228 -7.49 4.99 -17.32
CA MET A 228 -6.82 4.28 -18.40
C MET A 228 -7.37 4.69 -19.77
N PHE A 229 -8.68 4.93 -19.92
CA PHE A 229 -9.28 5.43 -21.16
C PHE A 229 -8.78 6.83 -21.54
N ILE A 230 -8.83 7.78 -20.60
CA ILE A 230 -8.37 9.17 -20.86
C ILE A 230 -6.85 9.21 -21.09
N TYR A 231 -6.07 8.39 -20.39
CA TYR A 231 -4.64 8.21 -20.68
C TYR A 231 -4.37 7.45 -21.99
N HIS A 232 -5.26 6.54 -22.44
CA HIS A 232 -5.11 5.79 -23.70
C HIS A 232 -5.07 6.73 -24.91
N LEU A 233 -5.90 7.77 -24.87
CA LEU A 233 -6.00 8.81 -25.91
C LEU A 233 -4.69 9.59 -26.12
N HIS A 234 -3.76 9.58 -25.15
CA HIS A 234 -2.50 10.32 -25.24
C HIS A 234 -1.23 9.46 -25.11
N ASN A 235 -1.24 8.35 -24.35
CA ASN A 235 -0.02 7.62 -23.96
C ASN A 235 -0.20 6.08 -23.97
N GLN A 236 -0.82 5.53 -25.00
CA GLN A 236 -1.12 4.09 -25.11
C GLN A 236 0.07 3.16 -24.81
N LYS A 237 1.27 3.49 -25.31
CA LYS A 237 2.50 2.69 -25.16
C LYS A 237 2.95 2.53 -23.71
N CYS A 238 2.68 3.53 -22.86
CA CYS A 238 3.15 3.60 -21.47
C CYS A 238 2.55 2.50 -20.59
N PHE A 239 1.24 2.26 -20.68
CA PHE A 239 0.58 1.21 -19.88
C PHE A 239 0.94 -0.20 -20.38
N THR A 240 1.06 -0.40 -21.69
CA THR A 240 1.48 -1.69 -22.27
C THR A 240 2.91 -2.04 -21.88
N TYR A 241 3.81 -1.06 -21.74
CA TYR A 241 5.17 -1.29 -21.23
C TYR A 241 5.14 -1.92 -19.83
N PHE A 242 4.43 -1.29 -18.89
CA PHE A 242 4.32 -1.80 -17.53
C PHE A 242 3.60 -3.15 -17.42
N ALA A 243 2.60 -3.40 -18.26
CA ALA A 243 1.87 -4.67 -18.28
C ALA A 243 2.71 -5.90 -18.71
N MET A 244 3.95 -5.71 -19.17
CA MET A 244 4.89 -6.80 -19.45
C MET A 244 5.72 -7.23 -18.22
N PHE A 245 5.67 -6.48 -17.12
CA PHE A 245 6.39 -6.79 -15.88
C PHE A 245 5.48 -7.49 -14.87
N PRO A 246 6.02 -8.34 -13.96
CA PRO A 246 5.22 -8.94 -12.90
C PRO A 246 4.70 -7.88 -11.92
N LYS A 247 3.62 -8.21 -11.19
CA LYS A 247 3.13 -7.41 -10.05
C LYS A 247 4.28 -7.14 -9.07
N ASP A 248 4.25 -5.99 -8.42
CA ASP A 248 5.21 -5.58 -7.38
C ASP A 248 6.68 -5.42 -7.87
N PHE A 249 6.94 -5.49 -9.17
CA PHE A 249 8.27 -5.22 -9.77
C PHE A 249 8.73 -3.79 -9.45
N GLU A 250 9.95 -3.67 -8.94
CA GLU A 250 10.59 -2.39 -8.58
C GLU A 250 11.45 -1.88 -9.75
N PHE A 251 11.27 -0.61 -10.12
CA PHE A 251 11.96 0.01 -11.25
C PHE A 251 13.08 0.93 -10.78
N GLU A 252 14.29 0.68 -11.26
CA GLU A 252 15.36 1.67 -11.19
C GLU A 252 14.98 2.90 -12.03
N LYS A 253 15.07 4.08 -11.40
CA LYS A 253 14.69 5.38 -11.99
C LYS A 253 15.31 5.61 -13.37
N ASP A 254 16.56 5.20 -13.54
CA ASP A 254 17.33 5.41 -14.76
C ASP A 254 16.97 4.43 -15.89
N GLN A 255 16.40 3.26 -15.59
CA GLN A 255 15.83 2.37 -16.62
C GLN A 255 14.59 2.99 -17.26
N LEU A 256 13.77 3.69 -16.47
CA LEU A 256 12.64 4.47 -16.98
C LEU A 256 13.12 5.67 -17.82
N ILE A 257 14.21 6.34 -17.43
CA ILE A 257 14.77 7.44 -18.24
C ILE A 257 15.34 6.92 -19.57
N HIS A 258 16.09 5.82 -19.56
CA HIS A 258 16.67 5.23 -20.78
C HIS A 258 15.64 4.63 -21.73
N SER A 259 14.49 4.17 -21.24
CA SER A 259 13.36 3.74 -22.07
C SER A 259 12.53 4.91 -22.65
N GLY A 260 13.00 6.15 -22.48
CA GLY A 260 12.49 7.34 -23.17
C GLY A 260 11.38 8.10 -22.41
N TRP A 261 11.17 7.83 -21.12
CA TRP A 261 10.11 8.48 -20.36
C TRP A 261 10.47 9.92 -19.94
N PRO A 262 9.49 10.84 -19.86
CA PRO A 262 9.69 12.15 -19.24
C PRO A 262 10.17 11.99 -17.80
N LYS A 263 11.21 12.75 -17.41
CA LYS A 263 11.81 12.71 -16.06
C LYS A 263 10.81 12.90 -14.92
N ALA A 264 9.75 13.68 -15.15
CA ALA A 264 8.65 13.89 -14.20
C ALA A 264 7.84 12.61 -13.91
N PHE A 265 7.73 11.68 -14.87
CA PHE A 265 7.01 10.42 -14.70
C PHE A 265 7.90 9.36 -14.04
N SER A 266 9.16 9.24 -14.49
CA SER A 266 10.21 8.38 -13.88
C SER A 266 10.41 8.67 -12.38
N ALA A 267 10.19 9.91 -11.92
CA ALA A 267 10.28 10.28 -10.51
C ALA A 267 9.19 9.67 -9.60
N HIS A 268 8.04 9.26 -10.15
CA HIS A 268 6.85 8.87 -9.37
C HIS A 268 6.47 7.39 -9.47
N VAL A 269 6.99 6.64 -10.45
CA VAL A 269 6.73 5.20 -10.58
C VAL A 269 7.96 4.40 -10.17
N LYS A 270 7.99 3.95 -8.91
CA LYS A 270 9.02 3.04 -8.40
C LYS A 270 8.58 1.58 -8.37
N ARG A 271 7.27 1.28 -8.37
CA ARG A 271 6.73 -0.08 -8.23
C ARG A 271 5.34 -0.23 -8.89
N LEU A 272 4.98 -1.43 -9.37
CA LEU A 272 3.65 -1.75 -9.90
C LEU A 272 2.70 -2.36 -8.85
N LEU A 273 1.40 -2.01 -8.93
CA LEU A 273 0.33 -2.34 -7.97
C LEU A 273 -0.45 -3.63 -8.26
#